data_AF-A0A6A7FTQ3-F1
#
_entry.id   AF-A0A6A7FTQ3-F1
#
_cell.length_a   1.000
_cell.length_b   1.000
_cell.length_c   1.000
_cell.angle_alpha   90.00
_cell.angle_beta   90.00
_cell.angle_gamma   90.00
#
_symmetry.space_group_name_H-M   'P 1'
#
loop_
_entity.id
_entity.type
_entity.pdbx_description
1 polymer ?
#
loop_
_entity_poly.entity_id
_entity_poly.type
_entity_poly.pdbx_seq_one_letter_code
_entity_poly.pdbx_strand_id
1 'polypeptide(L)'
;GKLRVRCASCKQGAITLHADPTCWSDVLNDNKVLCSCATPECSERSEDCYAEFYFKCGDHVTTGDDDVAVPLYLIRSNLPGVVCLSCGDVANPVIVFQCEASHVTCLDCFITYCLSKLSERQFTFDPVLGYTLPCPINCPDSLIVEVHHFRLLGDEQYARYQHWGAEEAVLAAGGVLCPRPGCGHGLLPDPDCVRITCVGGCDYVFCRHCLQDYHTGECWQPDNEPAPQSSAPIAFSVNPSRSGGGRWDVASAAVIQSLTKPCPKCRTPTERSGGCMHMVCTRASCRHNWCWVCHTEWTRDCMASHWFG
;
A
#
# COMPACT_ATOMS: atom_id res chain seq x y z
N GLY A 1 -7.44 -4.11 -11.13
CA GLY A 1 -6.94 -5.50 -11.06
C GLY A 1 -8.10 -6.46 -11.00
N LYS A 2 -7.87 -7.74 -11.33
CA LYS A 2 -8.85 -8.81 -11.24
C LYS A 2 -8.53 -9.71 -10.05
N LEU A 3 -9.42 -9.75 -9.07
CA LEU A 3 -9.33 -10.65 -7.92
C LEU A 3 -9.56 -12.09 -8.36
N ARG A 4 -8.73 -12.99 -7.85
CA ARG A 4 -8.77 -14.44 -8.06
C ARG A 4 -8.62 -15.12 -6.72
N VAL A 5 -9.06 -16.37 -6.68
CA VAL A 5 -9.02 -17.17 -5.46
C VAL A 5 -8.67 -18.61 -5.80
N ARG A 6 -7.87 -19.24 -4.93
CA ARG A 6 -7.42 -20.63 -5.04
C ARG A 6 -7.34 -21.27 -3.67
N CYS A 7 -7.24 -22.60 -3.61
CA CYS A 7 -6.97 -23.31 -2.37
C CYS A 7 -5.58 -22.94 -1.83
N ALA A 8 -5.48 -22.59 -0.56
CA ALA A 8 -4.20 -22.25 0.06
C ALA A 8 -3.21 -23.43 0.07
N SER A 9 -3.73 -24.66 0.17
CA SER A 9 -2.93 -25.90 0.23
C SER A 9 -2.44 -26.35 -1.16
N CYS A 10 -3.36 -26.67 -2.08
CA CYS A 10 -2.99 -27.23 -3.40
C CYS A 10 -2.84 -26.21 -4.53
N LYS A 11 -3.09 -24.92 -4.26
CA LYS A 11 -3.03 -23.80 -5.23
C LYS A 11 -3.97 -23.93 -6.44
N GLN A 12 -4.92 -24.85 -6.42
CA GLN A 12 -5.91 -25.04 -7.49
C GLN A 12 -7.15 -24.13 -7.32
N GLY A 13 -7.74 -23.71 -8.45
CA GLY A 13 -8.90 -22.79 -8.48
C GLY A 13 -10.27 -23.45 -8.29
N ALA A 14 -10.34 -24.79 -8.22
CA ALA A 14 -11.60 -25.53 -8.05
C ALA A 14 -12.05 -25.53 -6.58
N ILE A 15 -12.42 -24.35 -6.06
CA ILE A 15 -12.87 -24.16 -4.68
C ILE A 15 -14.24 -23.50 -4.62
N THR A 16 -14.95 -23.73 -3.50
CA THR A 16 -16.18 -23.01 -3.15
C THR A 16 -15.99 -22.34 -1.80
N LEU A 17 -16.17 -21.01 -1.75
CA LEU A 17 -16.04 -20.26 -0.50
C LEU A 17 -17.25 -20.49 0.40
N HIS A 18 -17.02 -20.55 1.71
CA HIS A 18 -18.11 -20.63 2.70
C HIS A 18 -18.75 -19.26 2.93
N ALA A 19 -17.97 -18.19 2.76
CA ALA A 19 -18.43 -16.81 2.82
C ALA A 19 -17.69 -15.96 1.77
N ASP A 20 -18.38 -14.96 1.22
CA ASP A 20 -17.78 -13.98 0.32
C ASP A 20 -16.89 -13.00 1.12
N PRO A 21 -15.72 -12.59 0.58
CA PRO A 21 -14.91 -11.55 1.21
C PRO A 21 -15.67 -10.23 1.28
N THR A 22 -15.49 -9.51 2.39
CA THR A 22 -16.19 -8.27 2.69
C THR A 22 -15.27 -7.07 2.80
N CYS A 23 -13.97 -7.29 2.98
CA CYS A 23 -12.98 -6.24 3.17
C CYS A 23 -11.57 -6.68 2.76
N TRP A 24 -10.64 -5.72 2.73
CA TRP A 24 -9.24 -5.99 2.39
C TRP A 24 -8.55 -6.97 3.34
N SER A 25 -8.92 -7.00 4.64
CA SER A 25 -8.30 -7.96 5.56
C SER A 25 -8.65 -9.41 5.26
N ASP A 26 -9.80 -9.67 4.62
CA ASP A 26 -10.22 -11.02 4.23
C ASP A 26 -9.37 -11.56 3.07
N VAL A 27 -8.82 -10.67 2.24
CA VAL A 27 -8.06 -11.04 1.03
C VAL A 27 -6.55 -10.87 1.18
N LEU A 28 -6.09 -10.01 2.08
CA LEU A 28 -4.66 -9.76 2.29
C LEU A 28 -4.03 -10.67 3.35
N ASN A 29 -4.82 -11.11 4.34
CA ASN A 29 -4.29 -11.96 5.41
C ASN A 29 -4.59 -13.43 5.13
N ASP A 30 -3.61 -14.27 5.42
CA ASP A 30 -3.78 -15.71 5.32
C ASP A 30 -4.82 -16.24 6.30
N ASN A 31 -5.44 -17.36 5.94
CA ASN A 31 -6.34 -18.15 6.77
C ASN A 31 -7.56 -17.38 7.32
N LYS A 32 -8.08 -16.40 6.56
CA LYS A 32 -9.28 -15.64 6.93
C LYS A 32 -10.59 -16.23 6.40
N VAL A 33 -10.57 -16.80 5.20
CA VAL A 33 -11.78 -17.29 4.53
C VAL A 33 -11.68 -18.80 4.33
N LEU A 34 -12.66 -19.53 4.88
CA LEU A 34 -12.79 -20.97 4.68
C LEU A 34 -13.37 -21.31 3.31
N CYS A 35 -12.94 -22.43 2.75
CA CYS A 35 -13.44 -22.95 1.49
C CYS A 35 -13.50 -24.48 1.48
N SER A 36 -14.22 -25.03 0.52
CA SER A 36 -14.19 -26.46 0.20
C SER A 36 -13.46 -26.66 -1.12
N CYS A 37 -12.39 -27.48 -1.10
CA CYS A 37 -11.61 -27.77 -2.29
C CYS A 37 -12.14 -29.02 -3.00
N ALA A 38 -12.51 -28.89 -4.28
CA ALA A 38 -12.99 -29.99 -5.10
C ALA A 38 -11.86 -30.80 -5.78
N THR A 39 -10.59 -30.39 -5.59
CA THR A 39 -9.44 -31.06 -6.20
C THR A 39 -9.17 -32.40 -5.54
N PRO A 40 -9.12 -33.51 -6.29
CA PRO A 40 -8.94 -34.84 -5.70
C PRO A 40 -7.62 -35.02 -4.95
N GLU A 41 -6.55 -34.36 -5.37
CA GLU A 41 -5.23 -34.51 -4.77
C GLU A 41 -5.00 -33.59 -3.56
N CYS A 42 -6.00 -32.78 -3.19
CA CYS A 42 -5.89 -31.91 -2.03
C CYS A 42 -5.98 -32.72 -0.74
N SER A 43 -5.01 -32.53 0.16
CA SER A 43 -4.96 -33.16 1.50
C SER A 43 -5.99 -32.59 2.47
N GLU A 44 -6.40 -31.33 2.26
CA GLU A 44 -7.31 -30.57 3.14
C GLU A 44 -8.60 -30.28 2.39
N ARG A 45 -9.50 -31.27 2.27
CA ARG A 45 -10.68 -31.11 1.39
C ARG A 45 -11.86 -30.36 2.00
N SER A 46 -12.01 -30.29 3.33
CA SER A 46 -13.26 -29.75 3.89
C SER A 46 -13.25 -29.13 5.29
N GLU A 47 -12.42 -29.56 6.25
CA GLU A 47 -12.56 -29.07 7.64
C GLU A 47 -11.62 -27.90 7.98
N ASP A 48 -10.44 -27.81 7.36
CA ASP A 48 -9.45 -26.74 7.61
C ASP A 48 -8.92 -26.08 6.32
N CYS A 49 -9.67 -26.16 5.22
CA CYS A 49 -9.20 -25.64 3.93
C CYS A 49 -9.44 -24.13 3.82
N TYR A 50 -8.37 -23.36 3.74
CA TYR A 50 -8.44 -21.92 3.56
C TYR A 50 -8.31 -21.49 2.09
N ALA A 51 -8.97 -20.39 1.77
CA ALA A 51 -8.85 -19.71 0.50
C ALA A 51 -7.66 -18.76 0.52
N GLU A 52 -6.89 -18.77 -0.55
CA GLU A 52 -5.84 -17.80 -0.84
C GLU A 52 -6.31 -16.90 -1.97
N PHE A 53 -6.27 -15.59 -1.74
CA PHE A 53 -6.62 -14.58 -2.73
C PHE A 53 -5.37 -14.02 -3.38
N TYR A 54 -5.50 -13.70 -4.68
CA TYR A 54 -4.42 -13.09 -5.43
C TYR A 54 -5.00 -12.21 -6.53
N PHE A 55 -4.21 -11.26 -7.03
CA PHE A 55 -4.66 -10.32 -8.05
C PHE A 55 -3.89 -10.57 -9.35
N LYS A 56 -4.58 -10.35 -10.47
CA LYS A 56 -3.94 -10.25 -11.79
C LYS A 56 -4.22 -8.89 -12.40
N CYS A 57 -3.41 -8.49 -13.37
CA CYS A 57 -3.68 -7.28 -14.14
C CYS A 57 -5.02 -7.40 -14.90
N GLY A 58 -5.71 -6.27 -15.02
CA GLY A 58 -6.96 -6.20 -15.78
C GLY A 58 -6.75 -5.98 -17.29
N ASP A 59 -5.60 -5.42 -17.66
CA ASP A 59 -5.38 -4.77 -18.96
C ASP A 59 -4.57 -5.62 -19.94
N HIS A 60 -3.87 -6.66 -19.46
CA HIS A 60 -3.13 -7.59 -20.32
C HIS A 60 -3.66 -9.02 -20.20
N VAL A 61 -3.40 -9.83 -21.23
CA VAL A 61 -3.72 -11.26 -21.22
C VAL A 61 -2.72 -11.97 -20.33
N THR A 62 -3.20 -12.53 -19.22
CA THR A 62 -2.31 -13.11 -18.20
C THR A 62 -1.73 -14.44 -18.65
N THR A 63 -0.42 -14.62 -18.54
CA THR A 63 0.29 -15.85 -18.94
C THR A 63 0.52 -16.77 -17.74
N GLY A 64 -0.39 -17.71 -17.52
CA GLY A 64 -0.27 -18.69 -16.45
C GLY A 64 -0.70 -18.19 -15.07
N ASP A 65 -0.45 -19.01 -14.05
CA ASP A 65 -0.86 -18.74 -12.66
C ASP A 65 0.15 -17.95 -11.83
N ASP A 66 1.38 -17.80 -12.32
CA ASP A 66 2.44 -17.02 -11.68
C ASP A 66 2.40 -15.53 -12.03
N ASP A 67 1.59 -15.14 -13.03
CA ASP A 67 1.35 -13.75 -13.39
C ASP A 67 0.42 -13.08 -12.34
N VAL A 68 1.04 -12.67 -11.24
CA VAL A 68 0.40 -12.02 -10.08
C VAL A 68 0.74 -10.53 -10.02
N ALA A 69 -0.21 -9.74 -9.56
CA ALA A 69 -0.07 -8.31 -9.34
C ALA A 69 -0.23 -7.97 -7.86
N VAL A 70 0.51 -6.96 -7.40
CA VAL A 70 0.39 -6.46 -6.03
C VAL A 70 -0.85 -5.57 -5.89
N PRO A 71 -1.74 -5.81 -4.91
CA PRO A 71 -2.90 -4.97 -4.68
C PRO A 71 -2.53 -3.65 -4.02
N LEU A 72 -2.85 -2.54 -4.70
CA LEU A 72 -2.71 -1.20 -4.13
C LEU A 72 -3.97 -0.81 -3.34
N TYR A 73 -4.17 -1.43 -2.18
CA TYR A 73 -5.40 -1.38 -1.39
C TYR A 73 -5.74 0.00 -0.77
N LEU A 74 -4.77 0.92 -0.72
CA LEU A 74 -5.04 2.31 -0.29
C LEU A 74 -5.76 3.09 -1.40
N ILE A 75 -5.65 2.66 -2.66
CA ILE A 75 -6.35 3.27 -3.79
C ILE A 75 -7.81 2.79 -3.78
N ARG A 76 -8.75 3.72 -3.65
CA ARG A 76 -10.20 3.44 -3.65
C ARG A 76 -10.94 4.29 -4.67
N SER A 77 -12.01 3.75 -5.22
CA SER A 77 -12.94 4.52 -6.05
C SER A 77 -13.72 5.50 -5.17
N ASN A 78 -13.66 6.79 -5.47
CA ASN A 78 -14.25 7.85 -4.66
C ASN A 78 -15.75 8.03 -4.91
N LEU A 79 -16.52 6.95 -4.76
CA LEU A 79 -17.98 6.98 -4.88
C LEU A 79 -18.66 7.97 -3.90
N PRO A 80 -18.15 8.18 -2.67
CA PRO A 80 -18.73 9.17 -1.77
C PRO A 80 -18.43 10.63 -2.14
N GLY A 81 -17.55 10.89 -3.12
CA GLY A 81 -17.19 12.25 -3.54
C GLY A 81 -16.38 13.02 -2.50
N VAL A 82 -15.51 12.35 -1.75
CA VAL A 82 -14.66 12.97 -0.73
C VAL A 82 -13.65 13.90 -1.38
N VAL A 83 -13.48 15.10 -0.83
CA VAL A 83 -12.51 16.08 -1.32
C VAL A 83 -11.09 15.69 -0.90
N CYS A 84 -10.12 15.95 -1.77
CA CYS A 84 -8.71 15.81 -1.44
C CYS A 84 -8.32 16.77 -0.31
N LEU A 85 -7.65 16.25 0.72
CA LEU A 85 -7.16 17.04 1.86
C LEU A 85 -6.21 18.18 1.44
N SER A 86 -5.42 17.97 0.40
CA SER A 86 -4.42 18.93 -0.08
C SER A 86 -5.06 19.99 -1.00
N CYS A 87 -5.53 19.60 -2.19
CA CYS A 87 -6.04 20.56 -3.18
C CYS A 87 -7.50 20.99 -2.92
N GLY A 88 -8.32 20.16 -2.29
CA GLY A 88 -9.75 20.41 -2.07
C GLY A 88 -10.66 19.93 -3.20
N ASP A 89 -10.10 19.37 -4.27
CA ASP A 89 -10.87 18.86 -5.41
C ASP A 89 -11.40 17.45 -5.16
N VAL A 90 -12.52 17.12 -5.79
CA VAL A 90 -13.03 15.74 -5.86
C VAL A 90 -12.36 15.03 -7.03
N ALA A 91 -11.59 13.99 -6.74
CA ALA A 91 -10.94 13.14 -7.75
C ALA A 91 -11.42 11.70 -7.64
N ASN A 92 -11.20 10.90 -8.68
CA ASN A 92 -11.44 9.45 -8.67
C ASN A 92 -10.43 8.76 -9.58
N PRO A 93 -9.64 7.78 -9.10
CA PRO A 93 -9.62 7.25 -7.72
C PRO A 93 -8.89 8.18 -6.73
N VAL A 94 -8.93 7.82 -5.45
CA VAL A 94 -8.25 8.51 -4.34
C VAL A 94 -7.44 7.55 -3.49
N ILE A 95 -6.49 8.08 -2.72
CA ILE A 95 -5.76 7.37 -1.67
C ILE A 95 -6.48 7.60 -0.35
N VAL A 96 -6.77 6.51 0.36
CA VAL A 96 -7.34 6.53 1.70
C VAL A 96 -6.32 5.97 2.68
N PHE A 97 -5.79 6.82 3.55
CA PHE A 97 -4.79 6.42 4.56
C PHE A 97 -5.44 5.59 5.67
N GLN A 98 -4.67 4.67 6.27
CA GLN A 98 -5.12 3.81 7.37
C GLN A 98 -5.05 4.47 8.76
N CYS A 99 -5.18 5.79 8.83
CA CYS A 99 -5.29 6.50 10.11
C CYS A 99 -6.74 6.50 10.63
N GLU A 100 -6.94 6.82 11.91
CA GLU A 100 -8.27 6.86 12.54
C GLU A 100 -9.29 7.70 11.76
N ALA A 101 -8.88 8.88 11.28
CA ALA A 101 -9.74 9.78 10.50
C ALA A 101 -9.90 9.36 9.03
N SER A 102 -9.19 8.31 8.58
CA SER A 102 -9.17 7.82 7.20
C SER A 102 -8.99 8.95 6.18
N HIS A 103 -7.94 9.75 6.36
CA HIS A 103 -7.69 10.93 5.53
C HIS A 103 -7.55 10.55 4.05
N VAL A 104 -8.02 11.45 3.18
CA VAL A 104 -8.11 11.21 1.73
C VAL A 104 -7.26 12.22 0.95
N THR A 105 -6.51 11.73 -0.04
CA THR A 105 -5.83 12.57 -1.04
C THR A 105 -6.12 12.08 -2.46
N CYS A 106 -6.17 12.97 -3.45
CA CYS A 106 -6.11 12.55 -4.85
C CYS A 106 -4.72 11.96 -5.16
N LEU A 107 -4.62 11.22 -6.28
CA LEU A 107 -3.37 10.59 -6.70
C LEU A 107 -2.24 11.62 -6.93
N ASP A 108 -2.54 12.73 -7.61
CA ASP A 108 -1.52 13.74 -7.93
C ASP A 108 -0.93 14.39 -6.67
N CYS A 109 -1.78 14.69 -5.68
CA CYS A 109 -1.33 15.22 -4.40
C CYS A 109 -0.54 14.18 -3.59
N PHE A 110 -0.90 12.90 -3.69
CA PHE A 110 -0.13 11.82 -3.06
C PHE A 110 1.27 11.68 -3.68
N ILE A 111 1.37 11.72 -5.01
CA ILE A 111 2.66 11.69 -5.72
C ILE A 111 3.50 12.90 -5.33
N THR A 112 2.90 14.10 -5.32
CA THR A 112 3.58 15.34 -4.92
C THR A 112 4.09 15.28 -3.47
N TYR A 113 3.27 14.75 -2.54
CA TYR A 113 3.67 14.50 -1.16
C TYR A 113 4.90 13.60 -1.08
N CYS A 114 4.86 12.45 -1.76
CA CYS A 114 5.96 11.50 -1.77
C CYS A 114 7.22 12.11 -2.39
N LEU A 115 7.13 12.83 -3.52
CA LEU A 115 8.29 13.45 -4.17
C LEU A 115 8.93 14.55 -3.32
N SER A 116 8.13 15.37 -2.64
CA SER A 116 8.59 16.38 -1.68
C SER A 116 9.39 15.72 -0.55
N LYS A 117 8.79 14.72 0.13
CA LYS A 117 9.43 14.00 1.23
C LYS A 117 10.65 13.21 0.80
N LEU A 118 10.62 12.65 -0.41
CA LEU A 118 11.76 11.95 -0.98
C LEU A 118 12.92 12.94 -1.14
N SER A 119 12.69 14.04 -1.87
CA SER A 119 13.73 15.04 -2.18
C SER A 119 14.35 15.69 -0.94
N GLU A 120 13.59 15.81 0.15
CA GLU A 120 14.04 16.36 1.42
C GLU A 120 14.62 15.30 2.39
N ARG A 121 14.72 14.03 1.98
CA ARG A 121 15.12 12.89 2.85
C ARG A 121 14.30 12.80 4.15
N GLN A 122 12.99 13.01 4.04
CA GLN A 122 12.03 13.01 5.16
C GLN A 122 11.09 11.79 5.14
N PHE A 123 11.48 10.71 4.47
CA PHE A 123 10.84 9.41 4.68
C PHE A 123 11.26 8.87 6.06
N THR A 124 10.39 8.09 6.67
CA THR A 124 10.64 7.49 7.99
C THR A 124 11.09 6.05 7.79
N PHE A 125 12.18 5.67 8.47
CA PHE A 125 12.61 4.29 8.53
C PHE A 125 11.94 3.58 9.72
N ASP A 126 11.14 2.57 9.41
CA ASP A 126 10.58 1.64 10.40
C ASP A 126 11.32 0.30 10.32
N PRO A 127 11.74 -0.31 11.45
CA PRO A 127 12.49 -1.56 11.44
C PRO A 127 11.77 -2.76 10.81
N VAL A 128 10.44 -2.74 10.76
CA VAL A 128 9.61 -3.85 10.26
C VAL A 128 9.11 -3.55 8.85
N LEU A 129 8.61 -2.33 8.61
CA LEU A 129 8.04 -1.93 7.32
C LEU A 129 9.10 -1.41 6.33
N GLY A 130 10.25 -0.99 6.84
CA GLY A 130 11.30 -0.34 6.06
C GLY A 130 11.03 1.14 5.86
N TYR A 131 11.47 1.67 4.72
CA TYR A 131 11.42 3.10 4.41
C TYR A 131 10.04 3.50 3.90
N THR A 132 9.28 4.29 4.66
CA THR A 132 7.88 4.57 4.35
C THR A 132 7.47 5.99 4.79
N LEU A 133 6.19 6.34 4.55
CA LEU A 133 5.59 7.60 4.93
C LEU A 133 4.30 7.40 5.73
N PRO A 134 4.02 8.29 6.69
CA PRO A 134 2.73 8.35 7.37
C PRO A 134 1.67 9.08 6.53
N CYS A 135 0.47 9.23 7.10
CA CYS A 135 -0.50 10.19 6.62
C CYS A 135 0.12 11.61 6.56
N PRO A 136 -0.25 12.47 5.58
CA PRO A 136 0.25 13.83 5.47
C PRO A 136 0.02 14.75 6.68
N ILE A 137 -0.97 14.43 7.53
CA ILE A 137 -1.23 15.15 8.81
C ILE A 137 -0.35 14.60 9.95
N ASN A 138 0.45 13.57 9.68
CA ASN A 138 1.26 12.85 10.66
C ASN A 138 0.41 12.25 11.79
N CYS A 139 -0.72 11.63 11.43
CA CYS A 139 -1.55 10.90 12.37
C CYS A 139 -0.77 9.73 13.00
N PRO A 140 -1.06 9.35 14.26
CA PRO A 140 -0.52 8.13 14.84
C PRO A 140 -0.92 6.90 14.00
N ASP A 141 -0.08 5.87 14.02
CA ASP A 141 -0.31 4.55 13.40
C ASP A 141 -0.78 4.62 11.93
N SER A 142 -0.22 5.57 11.18
CA SER A 142 -0.66 5.87 9.81
C SER A 142 0.37 5.56 8.72
N LEU A 143 1.41 4.81 9.07
CA LEU A 143 2.46 4.40 8.14
C LEU A 143 1.87 3.53 7.02
N ILE A 144 2.31 3.80 5.80
CA ILE A 144 1.97 2.98 4.64
C ILE A 144 2.73 1.65 4.76
N VAL A 145 1.99 0.57 4.98
CA VAL A 145 2.55 -0.78 5.14
C VAL A 145 3.03 -1.35 3.80
N GLU A 146 2.24 -1.19 2.74
CA GLU A 146 2.56 -1.71 1.41
C GLU A 146 3.38 -0.72 0.59
N VAL A 147 4.69 -0.93 0.54
CA VAL A 147 5.67 -0.06 -0.14
C VAL A 147 5.48 0.01 -1.67
N HIS A 148 4.79 -0.95 -2.28
CA HIS A 148 4.52 -0.91 -3.73
C HIS A 148 3.60 0.24 -4.13
N HIS A 149 2.91 0.90 -3.18
CA HIS A 149 2.20 2.17 -3.44
C HIS A 149 3.15 3.26 -3.95
N PHE A 150 4.43 3.25 -3.55
CA PHE A 150 5.41 4.22 -4.03
C PHE A 150 5.84 3.98 -5.49
N ARG A 151 5.42 2.88 -6.13
CA ARG A 151 5.62 2.70 -7.58
C ARG A 151 4.85 3.73 -8.41
N LEU A 152 3.83 4.37 -7.82
CA LEU A 152 3.14 5.53 -8.40
C LEU A 152 4.07 6.72 -8.71
N LEU A 153 5.26 6.78 -8.09
CA LEU A 153 6.26 7.82 -8.37
C LEU A 153 6.89 7.69 -9.76
N GLY A 154 6.70 6.55 -10.44
CA GLY A 154 7.41 6.20 -11.67
C GLY A 154 8.78 5.57 -11.41
N ASP A 155 9.33 4.92 -12.43
CA ASP A 155 10.49 4.03 -12.27
C ASP A 155 11.75 4.75 -11.78
N GLU A 156 12.03 5.96 -12.27
CA GLU A 156 13.20 6.75 -11.88
C GLU A 156 13.16 7.12 -10.39
N GLN A 157 12.04 7.67 -9.95
CA GLN A 157 11.86 8.13 -8.58
C GLN A 157 11.70 6.96 -7.61
N TYR A 158 11.10 5.85 -8.05
CA TYR A 158 11.03 4.63 -7.28
C TYR A 158 12.42 3.98 -7.10
N ALA A 159 13.26 3.99 -8.14
CA ALA A 159 14.66 3.53 -8.01
C ALA A 159 15.45 4.41 -7.02
N ARG A 160 15.23 5.73 -7.05
CA ARG A 160 15.82 6.66 -6.07
C ARG A 160 15.32 6.37 -4.65
N TYR A 161 14.02 6.10 -4.48
CA TYR A 161 13.44 5.67 -3.22
C TYR A 161 14.06 4.37 -2.69
N GLN A 162 14.22 3.35 -3.54
CA GLN A 162 14.86 2.08 -3.15
C GLN A 162 16.31 2.29 -2.73
N HIS A 163 17.05 3.12 -3.46
CA HIS A 163 18.44 3.44 -3.15
C HIS A 163 18.57 4.12 -1.78
N TRP A 164 17.79 5.17 -1.52
CA TRP A 164 17.82 5.85 -0.21
C TRP A 164 17.27 4.99 0.93
N GLY A 165 16.26 4.15 0.67
CA GLY A 165 15.79 3.17 1.65
C GLY A 165 16.87 2.16 2.04
N ALA A 166 17.71 1.72 1.09
CA ALA A 166 18.84 0.85 1.37
C ALA A 166 19.96 1.57 2.15
N GLU A 167 20.25 2.83 1.83
CA GLU A 167 21.17 3.66 2.61
C GLU A 167 20.75 3.77 4.07
N GLU A 168 19.48 4.13 4.32
CA GLU A 168 18.93 4.26 5.67
C GLU A 168 18.91 2.92 6.41
N ALA A 169 18.63 1.81 5.74
CA ALA A 169 18.69 0.48 6.34
C ALA A 169 20.10 0.13 6.83
N VAL A 170 21.14 0.47 6.04
CA VAL A 170 22.54 0.26 6.43
C VAL A 170 22.89 1.11 7.66
N LEU A 171 22.51 2.38 7.66
CA LEU A 171 22.77 3.29 8.77
C LEU A 171 22.03 2.85 10.05
N ALA A 172 20.76 2.43 9.93
CA ALA A 172 19.96 1.92 11.05
C ALA A 172 20.54 0.64 11.66
N ALA A 173 21.20 -0.19 10.85
CA ALA A 173 21.93 -1.38 11.31
C ALA A 173 23.30 -1.05 11.94
N GLY A 174 23.66 0.22 12.12
CA GLY A 174 24.96 0.65 12.65
C GLY A 174 26.08 0.63 11.61
N GLY A 175 25.73 0.52 10.33
CA GLY A 175 26.66 0.62 9.20
C GLY A 175 27.12 2.04 8.90
N VAL A 176 27.89 2.17 7.84
CA VAL A 176 28.38 3.44 7.30
C VAL A 176 28.32 3.42 5.78
N LEU A 177 28.16 4.60 5.18
CA LEU A 177 28.23 4.78 3.72
C LEU A 177 29.62 5.26 3.32
N CYS A 178 30.12 4.79 2.18
CA CYS A 178 31.39 5.27 1.64
C CYS A 178 31.28 6.76 1.25
N PRO A 179 32.11 7.66 1.81
CA PRO A 179 32.02 9.10 1.57
C PRO A 179 32.64 9.53 0.22
N ARG A 180 33.27 8.59 -0.51
CA ARG A 180 33.91 8.92 -1.79
C ARG A 180 32.84 9.37 -2.81
N PRO A 181 33.01 10.54 -3.45
CA PRO A 181 32.09 11.02 -4.47
C PRO A 181 31.87 9.97 -5.56
N GLY A 182 30.60 9.68 -5.87
CA GLY A 182 30.20 8.70 -6.87
C GLY A 182 30.27 7.23 -6.42
N CYS A 183 30.63 6.94 -5.17
CA CYS A 183 30.59 5.58 -4.62
C CYS A 183 29.33 5.31 -3.79
N GLY A 184 29.22 5.88 -2.58
CA GLY A 184 28.05 5.68 -1.71
C GLY A 184 27.79 4.24 -1.26
N HIS A 185 28.77 3.33 -1.39
CA HIS A 185 28.60 1.92 -1.04
C HIS A 185 28.31 1.75 0.46
N GLY A 186 27.25 1.00 0.79
CA GLY A 186 26.86 0.73 2.17
C GLY A 186 27.65 -0.43 2.78
N LEU A 187 28.21 -0.22 3.97
CA LEU A 187 29.10 -1.15 4.65
C LEU A 187 28.56 -1.43 6.06
N LEU A 188 28.64 -2.70 6.48
CA LEU A 188 28.31 -3.15 7.84
C LEU A 188 29.57 -3.69 8.53
N PRO A 189 30.53 -2.81 8.90
CA PRO A 189 31.74 -3.22 9.62
C PRO A 189 31.43 -3.53 11.10
N ASP A 190 32.35 -4.20 11.78
CA ASP A 190 32.28 -4.41 13.23
C ASP A 190 32.13 -3.06 13.96
N PRO A 191 31.31 -2.97 15.03
CA PRO A 191 31.01 -1.71 15.71
C PRO A 191 32.24 -0.94 16.20
N ASP A 192 33.28 -1.68 16.63
CA ASP A 192 34.52 -1.13 17.18
C ASP A 192 35.57 -0.80 16.09
N CYS A 193 35.28 -1.14 14.83
CA CYS A 193 36.22 -0.91 13.73
C CYS A 193 36.19 0.55 13.29
N VAL A 194 37.29 1.28 13.54
CA VAL A 194 37.45 2.68 13.12
C VAL A 194 37.98 2.80 11.69
N ARG A 195 38.85 1.85 11.28
CA ARG A 195 39.45 1.82 9.95
C ARG A 195 38.54 1.09 8.97
N ILE A 196 37.72 1.83 8.25
CA ILE A 196 36.78 1.25 7.29
C ILE A 196 37.42 1.19 5.92
N THR A 197 37.36 0.03 5.27
CA THR A 197 37.71 -0.13 3.85
C THR A 197 36.44 -0.36 3.06
N CYS A 198 36.27 0.34 1.94
CA CYS A 198 35.12 0.19 1.05
C CYS A 198 35.22 -1.10 0.21
N VAL A 199 35.14 -2.24 0.89
CA VAL A 199 35.22 -3.58 0.27
C VAL A 199 34.04 -3.78 -0.68
N GLY A 200 34.31 -4.22 -1.91
CA GLY A 200 33.28 -4.42 -2.93
C GLY A 200 32.78 -3.13 -3.60
N GLY A 201 33.36 -1.97 -3.25
CA GLY A 201 33.08 -0.68 -3.86
C GLY A 201 34.32 -0.09 -4.54
N CYS A 202 34.84 1.01 -3.99
CA CYS A 202 35.95 1.78 -4.57
C CYS A 202 37.29 1.59 -3.84
N ASP A 203 37.37 0.63 -2.91
CA ASP A 203 38.55 0.33 -2.07
C ASP A 203 39.08 1.50 -1.22
N TYR A 204 38.31 2.59 -1.11
CA TYR A 204 38.68 3.74 -0.30
C TYR A 204 38.72 3.38 1.18
N VAL A 205 39.75 3.85 1.88
CA VAL A 205 39.96 3.60 3.32
C VAL A 205 39.73 4.90 4.08
N PHE A 206 38.75 4.91 4.98
CA PHE A 206 38.30 6.10 5.68
C PHE A 206 38.04 5.83 7.17
N CYS A 207 38.01 6.89 7.96
CA CYS A 207 37.69 6.86 9.38
C CYS A 207 36.17 6.81 9.60
N ARG A 208 35.70 5.87 10.43
CA ARG A 208 34.27 5.70 10.79
C ARG A 208 33.63 6.97 11.35
N HIS A 209 34.39 7.77 12.09
CA HIS A 209 33.85 8.89 12.86
C HIS A 209 33.78 10.20 12.06
N CYS A 210 34.84 10.58 11.35
CA CYS A 210 34.89 11.84 10.61
C CYS A 210 34.59 11.69 9.11
N LEU A 211 34.49 10.45 8.61
CA LEU A 211 34.29 10.12 7.20
C LEU A 211 35.35 10.73 6.25
N GLN A 212 36.54 11.06 6.78
CA GLN A 212 37.72 11.49 6.02
C GLN A 212 38.70 10.34 5.83
N ASP A 213 39.82 10.60 5.14
CA ASP A 213 40.95 9.67 5.02
C ASP A 213 41.30 9.06 6.38
N TYR A 214 41.56 7.75 6.40
CA TYR A 214 41.92 7.08 7.64
C TYR A 214 43.19 7.68 8.25
N HIS A 215 43.13 7.96 9.54
CA HIS A 215 44.22 8.54 10.31
C HIS A 215 44.43 7.79 11.62
N THR A 216 45.65 7.88 12.16
CA THR A 216 45.98 7.42 13.51
C THR A 216 45.94 8.62 14.46
N GLY A 217 45.02 8.62 15.42
CA GLY A 217 44.82 9.73 16.38
C GLY A 217 43.38 10.26 16.40
N GLU A 218 43.16 11.38 17.09
CA GLU A 218 41.84 12.02 17.20
C GLU A 218 41.34 12.60 15.87
N CYS A 219 40.03 12.64 15.68
CA CYS A 219 39.42 13.25 14.51
C CYS A 219 39.55 14.77 14.55
N TRP A 220 40.01 15.36 13.45
CA TRP A 220 40.04 16.81 13.31
C TRP A 220 38.61 17.35 13.16
N GLN A 221 38.24 18.36 13.96
CA GLN A 221 36.96 19.05 13.88
C GLN A 221 37.10 20.26 12.94
N PRO A 222 36.35 20.33 11.83
CA PRO A 222 36.21 21.57 11.09
C PRO A 222 35.35 22.57 11.87
N ASP A 223 35.69 23.86 11.78
CA ASP A 223 34.87 24.94 12.32
C ASP A 223 33.44 24.88 11.73
N ASN A 224 32.43 25.13 12.57
CA ASN A 224 31.00 25.14 12.22
C ASN A 224 30.67 26.06 11.03
N GLU A 225 30.80 25.58 9.80
CA GLU A 225 30.27 26.25 8.60
C GLU A 225 28.81 25.80 8.35
N PRO A 226 27.86 26.74 8.16
CA PRO A 226 26.46 26.40 7.95
C PRO A 226 26.26 25.71 6.58
N ALA A 227 25.44 24.66 6.58
CA ALA A 227 25.13 23.85 5.40
C ALA A 227 24.57 24.69 4.23
N PRO A 228 24.93 24.39 2.97
CA PRO A 228 24.42 25.10 1.81
C PRO A 228 22.91 24.85 1.64
N GLN A 229 22.17 25.95 1.47
CA GLN A 229 20.73 25.93 1.22
C GLN A 229 20.46 25.34 -0.17
N SER A 230 19.83 24.16 -0.20
CA SER A 230 19.42 23.46 -1.41
C SER A 230 18.28 24.19 -2.15
N SER A 231 18.22 23.95 -3.46
CA SER A 231 17.23 24.46 -4.42
C SER A 231 15.77 24.41 -3.92
N ALA A 232 14.96 25.36 -4.41
CA ALA A 232 13.56 25.55 -4.04
C ALA A 232 12.79 24.21 -3.93
N PRO A 233 12.26 23.88 -2.74
CA PRO A 233 11.59 22.61 -2.51
C PRO A 233 10.29 22.52 -3.30
N ILE A 234 9.92 21.30 -3.68
CA ILE A 234 8.54 21.00 -4.07
C ILE A 234 7.70 21.15 -2.79
N ALA A 235 7.07 22.31 -2.61
CA ALA A 235 6.33 22.61 -1.40
C ALA A 235 5.01 21.82 -1.38
N PHE A 236 4.98 20.75 -0.56
CA PHE A 236 3.73 20.09 -0.20
C PHE A 236 3.18 20.72 1.08
N SER A 237 1.97 21.29 1.01
CA SER A 237 1.30 21.89 2.17
C SER A 237 -0.07 21.26 2.37
N VAL A 238 -0.35 20.92 3.63
CA VAL A 238 -1.68 20.51 4.08
C VAL A 238 -2.35 21.70 4.73
N ASN A 239 -3.59 22.00 4.38
CA ASN A 239 -4.36 23.00 5.09
C ASN A 239 -5.09 22.35 6.28
N PRO A 240 -4.74 22.66 7.55
CA PRO A 240 -5.34 22.02 8.73
C PRO A 240 -6.84 22.28 8.87
N SER A 241 -7.37 23.32 8.24
CA SER A 241 -8.81 23.59 8.22
C SER A 241 -9.61 22.57 7.38
N ARG A 242 -8.93 21.83 6.49
CA ARG A 242 -9.55 20.82 5.61
C ARG A 242 -9.55 19.40 6.19
N SER A 243 -8.93 19.21 7.35
CA SER A 243 -8.85 17.91 8.06
C SER A 243 -10.23 17.28 8.28
N GLY A 244 -11.27 18.09 8.49
CA GLY A 244 -12.64 17.61 8.68
C GLY A 244 -13.32 17.13 7.39
N GLY A 245 -12.98 17.70 6.23
CA GLY A 245 -13.63 17.40 4.94
C GLY A 245 -13.02 16.21 4.19
N GLY A 246 -11.73 15.96 4.40
CA GLY A 246 -11.00 14.85 3.76
C GLY A 246 -11.14 13.51 4.48
N ARG A 247 -12.28 13.24 5.13
CA ARG A 247 -12.50 12.04 5.97
C ARG A 247 -13.37 11.00 5.26
N TRP A 248 -12.80 9.84 5.00
CA TRP A 248 -13.50 8.77 4.29
C TRP A 248 -14.65 8.16 5.10
N ASP A 249 -14.47 7.98 6.41
CA ASP A 249 -15.42 7.34 7.31
C ASP A 249 -16.75 8.09 7.40
N VAL A 250 -16.70 9.42 7.59
CA VAL A 250 -17.87 10.29 7.70
C VAL A 250 -18.64 10.35 6.39
N ALA A 251 -17.93 10.59 5.28
CA ALA A 251 -18.56 10.69 3.96
C ALA A 251 -19.13 9.34 3.48
N SER A 252 -18.43 8.24 3.75
CA SER A 252 -18.93 6.91 3.45
C SER A 252 -20.15 6.57 4.29
N ALA A 253 -20.18 6.89 5.59
CA ALA A 253 -21.35 6.63 6.44
C ALA A 253 -22.61 7.36 5.94
N ALA A 254 -22.49 8.62 5.50
CA ALA A 254 -23.61 9.38 4.95
C ALA A 254 -24.17 8.78 3.65
N VAL A 255 -23.28 8.25 2.80
CA VAL A 255 -23.65 7.58 1.54
C VAL A 255 -24.16 6.15 1.79
N ILE A 256 -23.58 5.43 2.74
CA ILE A 256 -24.00 4.08 3.14
C ILE A 256 -25.38 4.10 3.79
N GLN A 257 -25.71 5.11 4.62
CA GLN A 257 -27.02 5.25 5.24
C GLN A 257 -28.15 5.64 4.26
N SER A 258 -27.84 5.99 3.00
CA SER A 258 -28.82 6.50 2.05
C SER A 258 -28.86 5.82 0.68
N LEU A 259 -28.21 4.67 0.51
CA LEU A 259 -28.31 3.90 -0.74
C LEU A 259 -29.19 2.67 -0.54
N THR A 260 -30.50 2.84 -0.51
CA THR A 260 -31.43 1.74 -0.81
C THR A 260 -31.48 1.58 -2.33
N LYS A 261 -31.17 0.39 -2.86
CA LYS A 261 -31.32 0.10 -4.29
C LYS A 261 -32.44 -0.92 -4.51
N PRO A 262 -33.29 -0.76 -5.53
CA PRO A 262 -34.34 -1.73 -5.82
C PRO A 262 -33.73 -3.01 -6.39
N CYS A 263 -34.17 -4.20 -5.99
CA CYS A 263 -33.74 -5.44 -6.63
C CYS A 263 -34.03 -5.39 -8.16
N PRO A 264 -33.08 -5.77 -9.05
CA PRO A 264 -33.29 -5.69 -10.49
C PRO A 264 -34.41 -6.61 -10.99
N LYS A 265 -34.71 -7.71 -10.27
CA LYS A 265 -35.76 -8.67 -10.64
C LYS A 265 -37.15 -8.28 -10.12
N CYS A 266 -37.27 -7.89 -8.85
CA CYS A 266 -38.58 -7.68 -8.20
C CYS A 266 -38.81 -6.27 -7.66
N ARG A 267 -37.84 -5.37 -7.85
CA ARG A 267 -37.85 -3.95 -7.46
C ARG A 267 -38.01 -3.69 -5.96
N THR A 268 -37.98 -4.72 -5.12
CA THR A 268 -38.01 -4.58 -3.66
C THR A 268 -36.82 -3.73 -3.19
N PRO A 269 -37.06 -2.63 -2.47
CA PRO A 269 -35.98 -1.82 -1.89
C PRO A 269 -35.09 -2.71 -1.03
N THR A 270 -33.79 -2.68 -1.32
CA THR A 270 -32.80 -3.49 -0.62
C THR A 270 -31.72 -2.55 -0.10
N GLU A 271 -31.44 -2.64 1.19
CA GLU A 271 -30.34 -1.95 1.84
C GLU A 271 -29.09 -2.83 1.81
N ARG A 272 -27.92 -2.20 1.68
CA ARG A 272 -26.65 -2.91 1.73
C ARG A 272 -26.14 -2.92 3.16
N SER A 273 -26.11 -4.10 3.79
CA SER A 273 -25.49 -4.32 5.10
C SER A 273 -24.14 -5.02 4.95
N GLY A 274 -23.05 -4.25 4.99
CA GLY A 274 -21.67 -4.74 4.91
C GLY A 274 -20.92 -4.32 3.64
N GLY A 275 -19.71 -4.86 3.47
CA GLY A 275 -18.79 -4.49 2.38
C GLY A 275 -18.89 -5.37 1.13
N CYS A 276 -19.64 -6.48 1.15
CA CYS A 276 -19.81 -7.35 -0.02
C CYS A 276 -20.75 -6.73 -1.06
N MET A 277 -20.42 -6.88 -2.35
CA MET A 277 -21.27 -6.44 -3.47
C MET A 277 -22.23 -7.52 -3.98
N HIS A 278 -22.08 -8.76 -3.50
CA HIS A 278 -22.99 -9.86 -3.80
C HIS A 278 -24.22 -9.78 -2.90
N MET A 279 -25.36 -9.43 -3.49
CA MET A 279 -26.62 -9.24 -2.78
C MET A 279 -27.58 -10.39 -3.06
N VAL A 280 -28.20 -10.92 -2.01
CA VAL A 280 -29.31 -11.88 -2.14
C VAL A 280 -30.61 -11.19 -1.77
N CYS A 281 -31.58 -11.15 -2.69
CA CYS A 281 -32.87 -10.54 -2.42
C CYS A 281 -33.60 -11.25 -1.26
N THR A 282 -33.89 -10.54 -0.18
CA THR A 282 -34.53 -11.06 1.03
C THR A 282 -36.00 -11.44 0.83
N ARG A 283 -36.64 -10.96 -0.25
CA ARG A 283 -38.01 -11.34 -0.60
C ARG A 283 -38.05 -12.84 -0.91
N ALA A 284 -38.80 -13.58 -0.11
CA ALA A 284 -38.88 -15.05 -0.17
C ALA A 284 -39.24 -15.59 -1.56
N SER A 285 -40.05 -14.87 -2.34
CA SER A 285 -40.46 -15.24 -3.70
C SER A 285 -39.45 -14.86 -4.80
N CYS A 286 -38.37 -14.15 -4.46
CA CYS A 286 -37.38 -13.65 -5.43
C CYS A 286 -36.05 -14.37 -5.28
N ARG A 287 -35.39 -14.23 -4.11
CA ARG A 287 -34.05 -14.78 -3.79
C ARG A 287 -33.01 -14.62 -4.90
N HIS A 288 -33.13 -13.57 -5.70
CA HIS A 288 -32.22 -13.32 -6.80
C HIS A 288 -30.87 -12.85 -6.26
N ASN A 289 -29.79 -13.43 -6.79
CA ASN A 289 -28.41 -13.03 -6.54
C ASN A 289 -28.01 -11.96 -7.56
N TRP A 290 -27.63 -10.78 -7.09
CA TRP A 290 -27.35 -9.64 -7.97
C TRP A 290 -26.19 -8.80 -7.45
N CYS A 291 -25.55 -8.05 -8.34
CA CYS A 291 -24.44 -7.17 -8.01
C CYS A 291 -24.91 -5.78 -7.61
N TRP A 292 -24.48 -5.29 -6.45
CA TRP A 292 -24.78 -3.92 -5.98
C TRP A 292 -24.27 -2.83 -6.92
N VAL A 293 -23.11 -3.05 -7.55
CA VAL A 293 -22.47 -2.08 -8.45
C VAL A 293 -23.12 -2.11 -9.84
N CYS A 294 -23.20 -3.30 -10.46
CA CYS A 294 -23.70 -3.45 -11.84
C CYS A 294 -25.23 -3.37 -11.96
N HIS A 295 -25.96 -3.64 -10.88
CA HIS A 295 -27.43 -3.74 -10.88
C HIS A 295 -27.98 -4.84 -11.81
N THR A 296 -27.20 -5.90 -12.02
CA THR A 296 -27.52 -7.08 -12.84
C THR A 296 -27.31 -8.36 -12.03
N GLU A 297 -27.59 -9.53 -12.62
CA GLU A 297 -27.29 -10.83 -12.03
C GLU A 297 -25.80 -10.92 -11.61
N TRP A 298 -25.52 -11.58 -10.49
CA TRP A 298 -24.17 -11.75 -9.96
C TRP A 298 -23.35 -12.69 -10.86
N THR A 299 -22.17 -12.24 -11.29
CA THR A 299 -21.30 -13.01 -12.20
C THR A 299 -19.87 -13.15 -11.68
N ARG A 300 -19.09 -14.03 -12.31
CA ARG A 300 -17.65 -14.15 -12.06
C ARG A 300 -16.88 -12.87 -12.38
N ASP A 301 -17.37 -12.05 -13.29
CA ASP A 301 -16.76 -10.74 -13.58
C ASP A 301 -16.99 -9.74 -12.44
N CYS A 302 -18.15 -9.81 -11.77
CA CYS A 302 -18.40 -9.04 -10.55
C CYS A 302 -17.46 -9.46 -9.41
N MET A 303 -17.31 -10.78 -9.20
CA MET A 303 -16.33 -11.35 -8.23
C MET A 303 -14.91 -10.87 -8.54
N ALA A 304 -14.52 -10.85 -9.81
CA ALA A 304 -13.19 -10.43 -10.22
C ALA A 304 -12.94 -8.93 -10.04
N SER A 305 -13.93 -8.10 -10.34
CA SER A 305 -13.71 -6.66 -10.55
C SER A 305 -14.07 -5.80 -9.34
N HIS A 306 -15.05 -6.23 -8.55
CA HIS A 306 -15.58 -5.44 -7.43
C HIS A 306 -16.33 -6.34 -6.43
N TRP A 307 -15.67 -7.39 -5.92
CA TRP A 307 -16.30 -8.31 -4.95
C TRP A 307 -16.76 -7.59 -3.68
N PHE A 308 -15.93 -6.66 -3.20
CA PHE A 308 -16.19 -5.83 -2.03
C PHE A 308 -15.72 -4.39 -2.26
N GLY A 309 -16.07 -3.46 -1.38
CA GLY A 309 -15.68 -2.05 -1.47
C GLY A 309 -16.27 -1.13 -0.42
#